data_AF-M5CDS5-F1
#
_entry.id   AF-M5CDS5-F1
#
_cell.length_a   1.000
_cell.length_b   1.000
_cell.length_c   1.000
_cell.angle_alpha   90.00
_cell.angle_beta   90.00
_cell.angle_gamma   90.00
#
_symmetry.space_group_name_H-M   'P 1'
#
loop_
_entity.id
_entity.type
_entity.pdbx_description
1 polymer ?
#
loop_
_entity_poly.entity_id
_entity_poly.type
_entity_poly.pdbx_seq_one_letter_code
_entity_poly.pdbx_strand_id
1 'polypeptide(L)'
;MLDLVRSHVALELKGKLFDTLAAFCDGSELGGEVARLMWINLERYEVLPVRSAITTSGGWKKSRGVPAELEEIEAPARTYPATLSFIHLLNALVPFPPDNLGSGHRVPGIGPYVRFVVEDVLLKIDSREYADPAERWRITDAALEFVQKSLEGFDLSALAIGGQVSADAVQKLIQHPGFGVLLRVLVDSGTRDVLLGH
;
A
#
# COMPACT_ATOMS: atom_id res chain seq x y z
N MET A 1 19.76 7.39 -1.59
CA MET A 1 19.15 6.10 -1.21
C MET A 1 17.96 5.75 -2.10
N LEU A 2 16.99 6.65 -2.27
CA LEU A 2 15.81 6.39 -3.10
C LEU A 2 16.07 6.33 -4.62
N ASP A 3 17.16 6.93 -5.12
CA ASP A 3 17.58 6.72 -6.52
C ASP A 3 17.99 5.27 -6.81
N LEU A 4 18.44 4.53 -5.78
CA LEU A 4 18.79 3.11 -5.89
C LEU A 4 17.54 2.22 -6.02
N VAL A 5 16.39 2.68 -5.51
CA VAL A 5 15.09 1.98 -5.59
C VAL A 5 14.59 1.89 -7.05
N ARG A 6 15.07 2.76 -7.95
CA ARG A 6 14.77 2.71 -9.40
C ARG A 6 15.83 1.97 -10.22
N SER A 7 16.94 1.56 -9.63
CA SER A 7 18.04 0.89 -10.33
C SER A 7 17.82 -0.62 -10.38
N HIS A 8 18.31 -1.29 -11.42
CA HIS A 8 18.26 -2.75 -11.57
C HIS A 8 19.27 -3.42 -10.64
N VAL A 9 19.00 -3.37 -9.34
CA VAL A 9 19.82 -3.97 -8.28
C VAL A 9 19.14 -5.24 -7.79
N ALA A 10 19.91 -6.15 -7.16
CA ALA A 10 19.36 -7.35 -6.56
C ALA A 10 18.18 -7.01 -5.62
N LEU A 11 17.05 -7.67 -5.83
CA LEU A 11 15.80 -7.42 -5.10
C LEU A 11 15.94 -7.60 -3.59
N GLU A 12 16.85 -8.46 -3.15
CA GLU A 12 17.17 -8.61 -1.72
C GLU A 12 17.70 -7.33 -1.11
N LEU A 13 18.62 -6.62 -1.79
CA LEU A 13 19.15 -5.36 -1.29
C LEU A 13 18.06 -4.29 -1.26
N LYS A 14 17.19 -4.29 -2.27
CA LYS A 14 16.04 -3.39 -2.33
C LYS A 14 15.07 -3.65 -1.18
N GLY A 15 14.77 -4.91 -0.90
CA GLY A 15 13.97 -5.32 0.26
C GLY A 15 14.59 -4.83 1.56
N LYS A 16 15.88 -5.09 1.79
CA LYS A 16 16.59 -4.59 2.98
C LYS A 16 16.55 -3.07 3.10
N LEU A 17 16.65 -2.34 1.99
CA LEU A 17 16.50 -0.90 1.99
C LEU A 17 15.08 -0.49 2.44
N PHE A 18 14.03 -1.13 1.93
CA PHE A 18 12.66 -0.86 2.40
C PHE A 18 12.48 -1.16 3.89
N ASP A 19 13.02 -2.26 4.39
CA ASP A 19 12.99 -2.58 5.84
C ASP A 19 13.69 -1.49 6.67
N THR A 20 14.85 -0.99 6.21
CA THR A 20 15.54 0.11 6.93
C THR A 20 14.74 1.41 6.92
N LEU A 21 14.06 1.72 5.81
CA LEU A 21 13.17 2.88 5.74
C LEU A 21 11.95 2.72 6.63
N ALA A 22 11.40 1.50 6.72
CA ALA A 22 10.29 1.18 7.62
C ALA A 22 10.68 1.43 9.08
N ALA A 23 11.86 0.95 9.49
CA ALA A 23 12.39 1.15 10.83
C ALA A 23 12.60 2.64 11.18
N PHE A 24 12.96 3.49 10.21
CA PHE A 24 13.03 4.94 10.44
C PHE A 24 11.66 5.60 10.61
N CYS A 25 10.64 5.08 9.91
CA CYS A 25 9.28 5.62 9.99
C CYS A 25 8.55 5.20 11.28
N ASP A 26 8.94 4.07 11.88
CA ASP A 26 8.36 3.54 13.14
C ASP A 26 8.98 4.16 14.42
N GLY A 27 9.95 5.06 14.29
CA GLY A 27 10.65 5.68 15.42
C GLY A 27 9.77 6.62 16.27
N SER A 28 9.92 6.56 17.61
CA SER A 28 8.96 7.16 18.55
C SER A 28 8.81 8.69 18.53
N GLU A 29 9.88 9.47 18.29
CA GLU A 29 9.81 10.95 18.42
C GLU A 29 9.68 11.69 17.08
N LEU A 30 10.26 11.17 16.00
CA LEU A 30 10.30 11.82 14.68
C LEU A 30 9.69 10.96 13.56
N GLY A 31 9.31 9.71 13.85
CA GLY A 31 8.86 8.74 12.85
C GLY A 31 7.66 9.23 12.03
N GLY A 32 6.70 9.91 12.68
CA GLY A 32 5.54 10.46 11.99
C GLY A 32 5.86 11.56 10.96
N GLU A 33 6.86 12.42 11.23
CA GLU A 33 7.27 13.43 10.25
C GLU A 33 8.05 12.80 9.10
N VAL A 34 8.96 11.87 9.42
CA VAL A 34 9.71 11.09 8.43
C VAL A 34 8.76 10.29 7.53
N ALA A 35 7.70 9.71 8.10
CA ALA A 35 6.68 8.96 7.38
C ALA A 35 5.92 9.85 6.38
N ARG A 36 5.50 11.05 6.79
CA ARG A 36 4.86 12.01 5.87
C ARG A 36 5.79 12.43 4.73
N LEU A 37 7.06 12.70 5.04
CA LEU A 37 8.06 13.00 4.02
C LEU A 37 8.29 11.80 3.10
N MET A 38 8.26 10.59 3.65
CA MET A 38 8.42 9.36 2.88
C MET A 38 7.28 9.16 1.87
N TRP A 39 6.01 9.41 2.25
CA TRP A 39 4.89 9.38 1.32
C TRP A 39 5.10 10.28 0.09
N ILE A 40 5.55 11.52 0.31
CA ILE A 40 5.86 12.48 -0.77
C ILE A 40 6.98 11.92 -1.66
N ASN A 41 8.01 11.33 -1.05
CA ASN A 41 9.12 10.74 -1.79
C ASN A 41 8.70 9.50 -2.60
N LEU A 42 7.87 8.60 -2.05
CA LEU A 42 7.35 7.44 -2.78
C LEU A 42 6.65 7.87 -4.09
N GLU A 43 5.86 8.95 -4.03
CA GLU A 43 5.17 9.50 -5.18
C GLU A 43 6.10 10.27 -6.14
N ARG A 44 7.08 11.00 -5.61
CA ARG A 44 8.11 11.71 -6.40
C ARG A 44 8.97 10.74 -7.20
N TYR A 45 9.35 9.62 -6.60
CA TYR A 45 10.21 8.61 -7.22
C TYR A 45 9.42 7.58 -8.04
N GLU A 46 8.08 7.65 -8.05
CA GLU A 46 7.20 6.70 -8.74
C GLU A 46 7.45 5.24 -8.33
N VAL A 47 7.71 5.01 -7.03
CA VAL A 47 7.92 3.65 -6.48
C VAL A 47 6.70 2.79 -6.79
N LEU A 48 5.51 3.39 -6.66
CA LEU A 48 4.29 2.94 -7.29
C LEU A 48 3.95 3.94 -8.40
N PRO A 49 3.70 3.52 -9.66
CA PRO A 49 3.51 4.42 -10.78
C PRO A 49 2.10 5.03 -10.77
N VAL A 50 1.89 6.02 -9.90
CA VAL A 50 0.56 6.58 -9.64
C VAL A 50 0.11 7.61 -10.69
N ARG A 51 1.06 8.20 -11.43
CA ARG A 51 0.82 9.28 -12.40
C ARG A 51 0.19 8.81 -13.72
N SER A 52 0.27 7.51 -14.03
CA SER A 52 -0.14 6.96 -15.33
C SER A 52 -1.60 6.47 -15.40
N ALA A 53 -2.42 6.71 -14.36
CA ALA A 53 -3.81 6.24 -14.31
C ALA A 53 -4.80 7.08 -15.16
N ILE A 54 -4.37 8.21 -15.74
CA ILE A 54 -5.26 9.14 -16.47
C ILE A 54 -5.58 8.66 -17.90
N THR A 55 -4.79 7.77 -18.48
CA THR A 55 -4.98 7.35 -19.88
C THR A 55 -5.09 5.84 -20.00
N THR A 56 -6.28 5.40 -20.38
CA THR A 56 -6.66 4.07 -20.89
C THR A 56 -7.09 3.02 -19.86
N SER A 57 -8.25 2.44 -20.18
CA SER A 57 -8.94 1.30 -19.59
C SER A 57 -8.19 -0.03 -19.70
N GLY A 58 -6.86 -0.01 -19.81
CA GLY A 58 -6.01 -1.18 -19.72
C GLY A 58 -5.28 -1.13 -18.39
N GLY A 59 -5.30 -2.23 -17.63
CA GLY A 59 -4.58 -2.36 -16.36
C GLY A 59 -3.09 -2.01 -16.46
N TRP A 60 -2.37 -2.17 -15.35
CA TRP A 60 -0.94 -1.89 -15.11
C TRP A 60 0.10 -2.36 -16.16
N LYS A 61 -0.26 -2.74 -17.39
CA LYS A 61 0.54 -3.27 -18.51
C LYS A 61 1.69 -2.40 -19.04
N LYS A 62 2.05 -1.31 -18.36
CA LYS A 62 3.37 -0.64 -18.49
C LYS A 62 3.87 -0.20 -17.12
N SER A 63 3.69 -1.07 -16.12
CA SER A 63 4.08 -0.78 -14.75
C SER A 63 5.59 -0.55 -14.73
N ARG A 64 6.01 0.46 -13.99
CA ARG A 64 7.40 0.67 -13.57
C ARG A 64 7.40 0.64 -12.05
N GLY A 65 8.54 0.42 -11.43
CA GLY A 65 8.63 0.33 -9.97
C GLY A 65 8.14 -1.01 -9.43
N VAL A 66 7.66 -1.02 -8.19
CA VAL A 66 7.41 -2.26 -7.42
C VAL A 66 6.40 -3.21 -8.09
N PRO A 67 5.26 -2.75 -8.63
CA PRO A 67 4.31 -3.67 -9.29
C PRO A 67 4.88 -4.38 -10.51
N ALA A 68 5.81 -3.72 -11.23
CA ALA A 68 6.46 -4.31 -12.40
C ALA A 68 7.46 -5.38 -11.97
N GLU A 69 8.28 -5.08 -10.96
CA GLU A 69 9.24 -6.02 -10.39
C GLU A 69 8.54 -7.24 -9.79
N LEU A 70 7.39 -7.04 -9.15
CA LEU A 70 6.55 -8.12 -8.63
C LEU A 70 6.15 -9.11 -9.73
N GLU A 71 5.63 -8.61 -10.85
CA GLU A 71 5.09 -9.46 -11.93
C GLU A 71 6.18 -9.98 -12.88
N GLU A 72 7.22 -9.20 -13.16
CA GLU A 72 8.26 -9.54 -14.16
C GLU A 72 9.48 -10.25 -13.56
N ILE A 73 9.74 -10.08 -12.25
CA ILE A 73 10.96 -10.60 -11.60
C ILE A 73 10.63 -11.53 -10.43
N GLU A 74 9.89 -11.06 -9.42
CA GLU A 74 9.60 -11.85 -8.21
C GLU A 74 8.69 -13.05 -8.50
N ALA A 75 7.60 -12.84 -9.26
CA ALA A 75 6.68 -13.92 -9.58
C ALA A 75 7.31 -15.07 -10.39
N PRO A 76 8.12 -14.81 -11.45
CA PRO A 76 8.87 -15.87 -12.11
C PRO A 76 9.96 -16.51 -11.23
N ALA A 77 10.57 -15.74 -10.33
CA ALA A 77 11.57 -16.23 -9.39
C ALA A 77 10.97 -16.99 -8.19
N ARG A 78 9.65 -16.91 -7.99
CA ARG A 78 8.89 -17.51 -6.87
C ARG A 78 9.39 -17.08 -5.50
N THR A 79 10.00 -15.91 -5.42
CA THR A 79 10.54 -15.30 -4.19
C THR A 79 10.16 -13.84 -4.19
N TYR A 80 9.69 -13.33 -3.04
CA TYR A 80 9.06 -12.00 -2.94
C TYR A 80 9.71 -11.08 -1.89
N PRO A 81 11.05 -10.98 -1.84
CA PRO A 81 11.74 -10.23 -0.79
C PRO A 81 11.48 -8.71 -0.85
N ALA A 82 11.34 -8.13 -2.05
CA ALA A 82 11.11 -6.70 -2.20
C ALA A 82 9.64 -6.34 -1.94
N THR A 83 8.69 -7.15 -2.40
CA THR A 83 7.27 -6.96 -2.11
C THR A 83 6.98 -7.04 -0.62
N LEU A 84 7.51 -8.05 0.09
CA LEU A 84 7.33 -8.19 1.53
C LEU A 84 7.82 -6.94 2.28
N SER A 85 9.07 -6.54 2.06
CA SER A 85 9.65 -5.37 2.73
C SER A 85 8.96 -4.05 2.33
N PHE A 86 8.45 -3.94 1.11
CA PHE A 86 7.66 -2.78 0.71
C PHE A 86 6.34 -2.70 1.47
N ILE A 87 5.67 -3.83 1.72
CA ILE A 87 4.46 -3.86 2.56
C ILE A 87 4.79 -3.48 4.01
N HIS A 88 5.92 -3.94 4.57
CA HIS A 88 6.37 -3.48 5.89
C HIS A 88 6.57 -1.97 5.95
N LEU A 89 7.17 -1.37 4.92
CA LEU A 89 7.28 0.08 4.81
C LEU A 89 5.88 0.72 4.80
N LEU A 90 4.95 0.20 4.00
CA LEU A 90 3.57 0.71 3.99
C LEU A 90 2.90 0.59 5.38
N ASN A 91 3.12 -0.49 6.13
CA ASN A 91 2.60 -0.68 7.49
C ASN A 91 3.12 0.35 8.49
N ALA A 92 4.34 0.86 8.30
CA ALA A 92 4.89 1.96 9.10
C ALA A 92 4.34 3.33 8.68
N LEU A 93 3.89 3.46 7.43
CA LEU A 93 3.43 4.73 6.86
C LEU A 93 1.92 4.97 6.99
N VAL A 94 1.10 3.91 7.00
CA VAL A 94 -0.37 3.98 7.09
C VAL A 94 -0.88 4.81 8.27
N PRO A 95 -0.29 4.75 9.48
CA PRO A 95 -0.74 5.57 10.61
C PRO A 95 -0.60 7.09 10.38
N PHE A 96 0.19 7.51 9.39
CA PHE A 96 0.50 8.92 9.11
C PHE A 96 0.15 9.30 7.66
N PRO A 97 -1.13 9.18 7.22
CA PRO A 97 -1.51 9.47 5.85
C PRO A 97 -1.42 10.99 5.57
N PRO A 98 -0.96 11.44 4.40
CA PRO A 98 -0.94 12.86 4.07
C PRO A 98 -2.29 13.31 3.50
N ASP A 99 -2.85 14.42 4.01
CA ASP A 99 -4.17 14.95 3.62
C ASP A 99 -4.34 15.21 2.11
N ASN A 100 -3.27 15.50 1.39
CA ASN A 100 -3.32 15.89 -0.03
C ASN A 100 -2.33 15.14 -0.91
N LEU A 101 -1.96 13.91 -0.56
CA LEU A 101 -1.04 13.12 -1.36
C LEU A 101 -1.59 12.92 -2.78
N GLY A 102 -0.82 13.30 -3.81
CA GLY A 102 -1.25 13.25 -5.21
C GLY A 102 -2.13 14.39 -5.70
N SER A 103 -2.42 15.39 -4.86
CA SER A 103 -3.20 16.57 -5.27
C SER A 103 -2.56 17.28 -6.47
N GLY A 104 -3.38 17.69 -7.43
CA GLY A 104 -2.95 18.30 -8.70
C GLY A 104 -2.60 17.31 -9.82
N HIS A 105 -2.45 16.01 -9.51
CA HIS A 105 -2.13 14.98 -10.50
C HIS A 105 -3.09 13.78 -10.51
N ARG A 106 -3.85 13.55 -9.43
CA ARG A 106 -4.86 12.49 -9.29
C ARG A 106 -5.83 12.81 -8.15
N VAL A 107 -6.81 11.93 -7.92
CA VAL A 107 -7.63 11.96 -6.71
C VAL A 107 -6.72 11.84 -5.49
N PRO A 108 -6.77 12.80 -4.53
CA PRO A 108 -5.89 12.78 -3.36
C PRO A 108 -6.08 11.56 -2.47
N GLY A 109 -5.03 11.22 -1.71
CA GLY A 109 -5.04 10.15 -0.71
C GLY A 109 -4.15 8.97 -1.09
N ILE A 110 -4.29 7.86 -0.37
CA ILE A 110 -3.41 6.68 -0.50
C ILE A 110 -4.06 5.49 -1.23
N GLY A 111 -5.21 5.71 -1.88
CA GLY A 111 -5.98 4.68 -2.59
C GLY A 111 -5.18 3.76 -3.53
N PRO A 112 -4.19 4.26 -4.30
CA PRO A 112 -3.35 3.42 -5.17
C PRO A 112 -2.46 2.43 -4.41
N TYR A 113 -2.03 2.76 -3.20
CA TYR A 113 -1.26 1.86 -2.34
C TYR A 113 -2.16 0.81 -1.71
N VAL A 114 -3.37 1.20 -1.26
CA VAL A 114 -4.41 0.26 -0.82
C VAL A 114 -4.74 -0.72 -1.93
N ARG A 115 -4.89 -0.23 -3.16
CA ARG A 115 -5.14 -1.05 -4.35
C ARG A 115 -4.05 -2.09 -4.55
N PHE A 116 -2.78 -1.68 -4.49
CA PHE A 116 -1.65 -2.60 -4.65
C PHE A 116 -1.65 -3.70 -3.58
N VAL A 117 -1.77 -3.34 -2.29
CA VAL A 117 -1.73 -4.34 -1.21
C VAL A 117 -2.92 -5.30 -1.30
N VAL A 118 -4.12 -4.78 -1.56
CA VAL A 118 -5.33 -5.62 -1.57
C VAL A 118 -5.50 -6.38 -2.88
N GLU A 119 -5.49 -5.70 -4.02
CA GLU A 119 -5.81 -6.31 -5.32
C GLU A 119 -4.61 -6.98 -5.97
N ASP A 120 -3.43 -6.38 -5.88
CA ASP A 120 -2.24 -6.95 -6.52
C ASP A 120 -1.51 -7.92 -5.62
N VAL A 121 -1.52 -7.77 -4.30
CA VAL A 121 -0.83 -8.73 -3.41
C VAL A 121 -1.83 -9.75 -2.85
N LEU A 122 -2.77 -9.32 -2.00
CA LEU A 122 -3.60 -10.21 -1.20
C LEU A 122 -4.53 -11.09 -2.05
N LEU A 123 -5.28 -10.51 -3.00
CA LEU A 123 -6.20 -11.28 -3.86
C LEU A 123 -5.50 -12.30 -4.77
N LYS A 124 -4.23 -12.05 -5.11
CA LYS A 124 -3.44 -12.91 -6.00
C LYS A 124 -2.55 -13.88 -5.22
N ILE A 125 -2.64 -13.92 -3.88
CA ILE A 125 -1.77 -14.73 -3.04
C ILE A 125 -1.83 -16.22 -3.40
N ASP A 126 -3.02 -16.75 -3.70
CA ASP A 126 -3.24 -18.16 -4.06
C ASP A 126 -2.92 -18.48 -5.51
N SER A 127 -2.93 -17.46 -6.38
CA SER A 127 -2.57 -17.62 -7.79
C SER A 127 -1.06 -17.66 -8.02
N ARG A 128 -0.26 -17.35 -7.00
CA ARG A 128 1.20 -17.25 -7.06
C ARG A 128 1.90 -18.50 -6.56
N GLU A 129 3.06 -18.78 -7.14
CA GLU A 129 3.93 -19.88 -6.74
C GLU A 129 5.02 -19.36 -5.79
N TYR A 130 5.33 -20.14 -4.75
CA TYR A 130 6.34 -19.78 -3.74
C TYR A 130 7.39 -20.87 -3.64
N ALA A 131 8.66 -20.46 -3.66
CA ALA A 131 9.78 -21.37 -3.42
C ALA A 131 9.80 -21.86 -1.96
N ASP A 132 9.49 -20.96 -1.01
CA ASP A 132 9.31 -21.26 0.40
C ASP A 132 7.83 -21.07 0.80
N PRO A 133 7.12 -22.13 1.21
CA PRO A 133 5.75 -22.01 1.68
C PRO A 133 5.55 -21.03 2.84
N ALA A 134 6.57 -20.79 3.68
CA ALA A 134 6.48 -19.83 4.77
C ALA A 134 6.47 -18.37 4.27
N GLU A 135 7.03 -18.10 3.08
CA GLU A 135 7.01 -16.76 2.50
C GLU A 135 5.59 -16.31 2.14
N ARG A 136 4.75 -17.22 1.63
CA ARG A 136 3.32 -16.97 1.40
C ARG A 136 2.66 -16.40 2.65
N TRP A 137 2.85 -17.06 3.79
CA TRP A 137 2.24 -16.65 5.05
C TRP A 137 2.80 -15.33 5.57
N ARG A 138 4.09 -15.07 5.39
CA ARG A 138 4.70 -13.77 5.76
C ARG A 138 4.11 -12.61 4.96
N ILE A 139 3.87 -12.80 3.66
CA ILE A 139 3.24 -11.76 2.82
C ILE A 139 1.77 -11.56 3.22
N THR A 140 1.03 -12.65 3.47
CA THR A 140 -0.35 -12.57 3.94
C THR A 140 -0.44 -11.81 5.25
N ASP A 141 0.40 -12.16 6.22
CA ASP A 141 0.44 -11.51 7.54
C ASP A 141 0.72 -10.00 7.41
N ALA A 142 1.75 -9.62 6.65
CA ALA A 142 2.07 -8.21 6.40
C ALA A 142 0.94 -7.45 5.69
N ALA A 143 0.25 -8.08 4.73
CA ALA A 143 -0.88 -7.48 4.01
C ALA A 143 -2.13 -7.34 4.90
N LEU A 144 -2.38 -8.30 5.80
CA LEU A 144 -3.46 -8.22 6.78
C LEU A 144 -3.16 -7.15 7.84
N GLU A 145 -1.91 -7.02 8.28
CA GLU A 145 -1.48 -5.94 9.17
C GLU A 145 -1.76 -4.56 8.53
N PHE A 146 -1.49 -4.40 7.23
CA PHE A 146 -1.82 -3.18 6.48
C PHE A 146 -3.32 -2.87 6.55
N VAL A 147 -4.15 -3.89 6.29
CA VAL A 147 -5.62 -3.79 6.34
C VAL A 147 -6.08 -3.41 7.74
N GLN A 148 -5.56 -4.06 8.77
CA GLN A 148 -5.89 -3.79 10.16
C GLN A 148 -5.53 -2.34 10.54
N LYS A 149 -4.28 -1.92 10.34
CA LYS A 149 -3.83 -0.56 10.65
C LYS A 149 -4.61 0.51 9.89
N SER A 150 -4.99 0.21 8.65
CA SER A 150 -5.83 1.09 7.83
C SER A 150 -7.23 1.30 8.43
N LEU A 151 -7.80 0.26 9.05
CA LEU A 151 -9.11 0.30 9.69
C LEU A 151 -9.06 0.86 11.11
N GLU A 152 -8.01 0.57 11.89
CA GLU A 152 -7.81 1.11 13.24
C GLU A 152 -7.73 2.63 13.25
N GLY A 153 -7.10 3.24 12.23
CA GLY A 153 -7.06 4.70 12.09
C GLY A 153 -8.37 5.34 11.64
N PHE A 154 -9.36 4.55 11.19
CA PHE A 154 -10.58 5.06 10.56
C PHE A 154 -11.68 5.31 11.59
N ASP A 155 -11.65 6.50 12.19
CA ASP A 155 -12.66 6.91 13.16
C ASP A 155 -13.98 7.33 12.50
N LEU A 156 -14.98 6.45 12.58
CA LEU A 156 -16.35 6.69 12.12
C LEU A 156 -17.21 7.45 13.14
N SER A 157 -16.69 7.75 14.34
CA SER A 157 -17.44 8.46 15.38
C SER A 157 -17.91 9.84 14.92
N ALA A 158 -17.17 10.47 14.00
CA ALA A 158 -17.56 11.73 13.38
C ALA A 158 -18.85 11.64 12.51
N LEU A 159 -19.23 10.44 12.09
CA LEU A 159 -20.48 10.17 11.34
C LEU A 159 -21.60 9.64 12.23
N ALA A 160 -21.34 9.39 13.52
CA ALA A 160 -22.34 8.87 14.44
C ALA A 160 -23.45 9.91 14.69
N ILE A 161 -24.66 9.39 14.90
CA ILE A 161 -25.95 10.09 14.79
C ILE A 161 -26.00 11.33 15.70
N GLY A 162 -26.20 12.52 15.10
CA GLY A 162 -26.51 13.77 15.81
C GLY A 162 -25.53 14.93 15.59
N GLY A 163 -24.37 14.70 14.94
CA GLY A 163 -23.39 15.75 14.63
C GLY A 163 -23.67 16.47 13.31
N GLN A 164 -23.52 17.80 13.29
CA GLN A 164 -23.37 18.55 12.04
C GLN A 164 -22.05 18.12 11.39
N VAL A 165 -22.11 17.25 10.37
CA VAL A 165 -20.90 16.80 9.67
C VAL A 165 -20.47 17.91 8.70
N SER A 166 -19.29 18.47 8.92
CA SER A 166 -18.71 19.45 7.99
C SER A 166 -18.24 18.77 6.70
N ALA A 167 -18.32 19.48 5.57
CA ALA A 167 -17.82 18.95 4.29
C ALA A 167 -16.33 18.57 4.36
N ASP A 168 -15.54 19.29 5.16
CA ASP A 168 -14.12 19.01 5.41
C ASP A 168 -13.90 17.68 6.16
N ALA A 169 -14.76 17.37 7.14
CA ALA A 169 -14.70 16.10 7.86
C ALA A 169 -15.03 14.92 6.94
N VAL A 170 -16.02 15.06 6.06
CA VAL A 170 -16.34 14.03 5.04
C VAL A 170 -15.17 13.84 4.08
N GLN A 171 -14.54 14.93 3.63
CA GLN A 171 -13.41 14.85 2.71
C GLN A 171 -12.22 14.11 3.32
N LYS A 172 -11.90 14.38 4.60
CA LYS A 172 -10.85 13.66 5.34
C LYS A 172 -11.15 12.16 5.46
N LEU A 173 -12.40 11.80 5.73
CA LEU A 173 -12.83 10.40 5.80
C LEU A 173 -12.69 9.68 4.45
N ILE A 174 -13.04 10.34 3.33
CA ILE A 174 -12.90 9.76 1.98
C ILE A 174 -11.43 9.54 1.61
N GLN A 175 -10.53 10.43 2.04
CA GLN A 175 -9.09 10.33 1.77
C GLN A 175 -8.39 9.30 2.66
N HIS A 176 -9.01 8.89 3.77
CA HIS A 176 -8.46 7.94 4.73
C HIS A 176 -8.31 6.53 4.14
N PRO A 177 -7.19 5.81 4.39
CA PRO A 177 -7.00 4.43 3.92
C PRO A 177 -8.16 3.48 4.23
N GLY A 178 -8.67 3.56 5.47
CA GLY A 178 -9.73 2.70 5.96
C GLY A 178 -11.03 2.79 5.16
N PHE A 179 -11.35 3.95 4.57
CA PHE A 179 -12.50 4.05 3.66
C PHE A 179 -12.31 3.16 2.42
N GLY A 180 -11.13 3.20 1.80
CA GLY A 180 -10.83 2.41 0.62
C GLY A 180 -10.73 0.90 0.88
N VAL A 181 -10.28 0.51 2.09
CA VAL A 181 -10.26 -0.88 2.54
C VAL A 181 -11.68 -1.36 2.83
N LEU A 182 -12.45 -0.62 3.64
CA LEU A 182 -13.82 -0.95 4.01
C LEU A 182 -14.71 -1.09 2.77
N LEU A 183 -14.60 -0.18 1.81
CA LEU A 183 -15.38 -0.27 0.57
C LEU A 183 -15.07 -1.55 -0.21
N ARG A 184 -13.80 -1.99 -0.26
CA ARG A 184 -13.44 -3.25 -0.95
C ARG A 184 -14.00 -4.45 -0.22
N VAL A 185 -13.80 -4.53 1.09
CA VAL A 185 -14.36 -5.62 1.92
C VAL A 185 -15.88 -5.68 1.80
N LEU A 186 -16.58 -4.54 1.75
CA LEU A 186 -18.03 -4.52 1.65
C LEU A 186 -18.57 -4.76 0.25
N VAL A 187 -17.86 -4.35 -0.81
CA VAL A 187 -18.38 -4.38 -2.18
C VAL A 187 -17.92 -5.62 -2.95
N ASP A 188 -16.64 -6.00 -2.81
CA ASP A 188 -16.03 -7.04 -3.61
C ASP A 188 -16.11 -8.41 -2.89
N SER A 189 -16.69 -9.41 -3.56
CA SER A 189 -16.81 -10.76 -3.00
C SER A 189 -15.46 -11.47 -2.95
N GLY A 190 -14.57 -11.22 -3.93
CA GLY A 190 -13.25 -11.86 -3.96
C GLY A 190 -12.38 -11.50 -2.75
N THR A 191 -12.42 -10.23 -2.32
CA THR A 191 -11.74 -9.82 -1.09
C THR A 191 -12.34 -10.45 0.15
N ARG A 192 -13.66 -10.63 0.20
CA ARG A 192 -14.30 -11.32 1.32
C ARG A 192 -13.90 -12.79 1.38
N ASP A 193 -13.89 -13.48 0.25
CA ASP A 193 -13.59 -14.90 0.20
C ASP A 193 -12.14 -15.17 0.64
N VAL A 194 -11.19 -14.37 0.17
CA VAL A 194 -9.77 -14.45 0.60
C VAL A 194 -9.60 -14.11 2.08
N LEU A 195 -10.32 -13.10 2.60
CA LEU A 195 -10.23 -12.72 4.01
C LEU A 195 -10.91 -13.73 4.95
N LEU A 196 -11.97 -14.40 4.50
CA LEU A 196 -12.75 -15.37 5.27
C LEU A 196 -12.30 -16.81 5.05
N GLY A 197 -11.36 -17.06 4.14
CA GLY A 197 -10.79 -18.38 3.85
C GLY A 197 -11.77 -19.33 3.15
N HIS A 198 -12.66 -18.78 2.32
CA HIS A 198 -13.65 -19.54 1.54
C HIS A 198 -13.19 -19.84 0.12
#